data_AF-A0A0G4MEJ6-F1
#
_entry.id   AF-A0A0G4MEJ6-F1
#
_cell.length_a   1.000
_cell.length_b   1.000
_cell.length_c   1.000
_cell.angle_alpha   90.00
_cell.angle_beta   90.00
_cell.angle_gamma   90.00
#
_symmetry.space_group_name_H-M   'P 1'
#
loop_
_entity.id
_entity.type
_entity.pdbx_description
1 polymer ?
#
loop_
_entity_poly.entity_id
_entity_poly.type
_entity_poly.pdbx_seq_one_letter_code
_entity_poly.pdbx_strand_id
1 'polypeptide(L)'
;MISARMAFGYSVPPPYPATTHTLLSGSGANATHFTVTALCRGCTYWSVQGSDPESLNPNGENYLANAYSTVPVDYPEEEQTTFGIHQGTSHWYHDFALAKQAGFEQWAGSGGG
;
A
#
# COMPACT_ATOMS: atom_id res chain seq x y z
N MET A 1 0.54 -2.23 -11.52
CA MET A 1 1.29 -1.05 -11.06
C MET A 1 0.92 -0.78 -9.60
N ILE A 2 1.83 -0.20 -8.81
CA ILE A 2 1.57 0.26 -7.43
C ILE A 2 2.15 1.67 -7.31
N SER A 3 1.44 2.59 -6.65
CA SER A 3 1.96 3.91 -6.29
C SER A 3 1.68 4.21 -4.82
N ALA A 4 2.61 4.91 -4.18
CA ALA A 4 2.43 5.45 -2.83
C ALA A 4 1.82 6.85 -2.93
N ARG A 5 0.78 7.12 -2.13
CA ARG A 5 0.08 8.40 -2.17
C ARG A 5 -0.35 8.83 -0.76
N MET A 6 -0.51 10.14 -0.57
CA MET A 6 -0.89 10.72 0.72
C MET A 6 -1.84 11.89 0.52
N ALA A 7 -3.04 11.79 1.11
CA ALA A 7 -4.05 12.83 1.05
C ALA A 7 -4.02 13.74 2.28
N PHE A 8 -4.27 15.03 2.07
CA PHE A 8 -4.41 16.03 3.14
C PHE A 8 -5.86 16.57 3.25
N GLY A 9 -6.78 15.91 2.54
CA GLY A 9 -8.19 16.26 2.45
C GLY A 9 -8.93 15.31 1.50
N TYR A 10 -10.22 15.54 1.28
CA TYR A 10 -11.05 14.71 0.39
C TYR A 10 -10.85 15.08 -1.09
N SER A 11 -9.67 14.79 -1.62
CA SER A 11 -9.27 14.98 -3.02
C SER A 11 -8.42 13.82 -3.51
N VAL A 12 -8.10 13.78 -4.81
CA VAL A 12 -7.20 12.77 -5.38
C VAL A 12 -5.85 12.83 -4.65
N PRO A 13 -5.41 11.75 -3.99
CA PRO A 13 -4.17 11.77 -3.21
C PRO A 13 -2.96 12.01 -4.12
N PRO A 14 -2.11 13.03 -3.85
CA PRO A 14 -0.84 13.20 -4.56
C PRO A 14 0.16 12.09 -4.18
N PRO A 15 1.24 11.92 -4.97
CA PRO A 15 2.29 10.94 -4.71
C PRO A 15 3.03 11.18 -3.40
N TYR A 16 3.48 10.09 -2.80
CA TYR A 16 4.34 10.12 -1.62
C TYR A 16 5.71 9.52 -1.93
N PRO A 17 6.75 10.33 -2.19
CA PRO A 17 8.03 9.87 -2.72
C PRO A 17 8.95 9.20 -1.69
N ALA A 18 8.62 9.25 -0.39
CA ALA A 18 9.47 8.72 0.68
C ALA A 18 9.35 7.19 0.88
N THR A 19 8.79 6.48 -0.10
CA THR A 19 8.61 5.02 -0.04
C THR A 19 9.04 4.37 -1.35
N THR A 20 9.39 3.08 -1.29
CA THR A 20 9.69 2.28 -2.47
C THR A 20 8.88 0.99 -2.43
N HIS A 21 8.22 0.70 -3.54
CA HIS A 21 7.45 -0.53 -3.75
C HIS A 21 8.17 -1.41 -4.75
N THR A 22 8.37 -2.67 -4.40
CA THR A 22 8.90 -3.69 -5.33
C THR A 22 7.85 -4.77 -5.50
N LEU A 23 7.35 -4.97 -6.71
CA LEU A 23 6.49 -6.11 -7.04
C LEU A 23 7.30 -7.40 -6.91
N LEU A 24 6.75 -8.35 -6.17
CA LEU A 24 7.32 -9.68 -5.97
C LEU A 24 6.63 -10.69 -6.89
N SER A 25 7.29 -11.84 -7.04
CA SER A 25 6.74 -13.01 -7.72
C SER A 25 5.38 -13.43 -7.12
N GLY A 26 4.49 -13.93 -7.98
CA GLY A 26 3.10 -14.23 -7.63
C GLY A 26 2.13 -13.07 -7.84
N SER A 27 2.62 -11.87 -8.17
CA SER A 27 1.77 -10.79 -8.67
C SER A 27 1.30 -11.10 -10.10
N GLY A 28 0.05 -10.76 -10.43
CA GLY A 28 -0.50 -10.99 -11.75
C GLY A 28 -2.00 -10.77 -11.81
N ALA A 29 -2.58 -10.97 -13.00
CA ALA A 29 -4.02 -10.95 -13.19
C ALA A 29 -4.44 -12.10 -14.11
N ASN A 30 -5.64 -12.62 -13.86
CA ASN A 30 -6.32 -13.56 -14.72
C ASN A 30 -7.74 -13.04 -15.01
N ALA A 31 -8.60 -13.89 -15.60
CA ALA A 31 -9.94 -13.49 -16.03
C ALA A 31 -10.86 -13.03 -14.88
N THR A 32 -10.57 -13.39 -13.62
CA THR A 32 -11.47 -13.13 -12.48
C THR A 32 -10.79 -12.42 -11.31
N HIS A 33 -9.46 -12.45 -11.23
CA HIS A 33 -8.72 -11.92 -10.09
C HIS A 33 -7.44 -11.22 -10.54
N PHE A 34 -7.03 -10.24 -9.75
CA PHE A 34 -5.66 -9.75 -9.72
C PHE A 34 -5.07 -10.02 -8.34
N THR A 35 -3.76 -10.22 -8.30
CA THR A 35 -2.99 -10.42 -7.08
C THR A 35 -1.79 -9.49 -7.13
N VAL A 36 -1.54 -8.84 -5.99
CA VAL A 36 -0.41 -7.94 -5.82
C VAL A 36 0.34 -8.39 -4.58
N THR A 37 1.54 -8.92 -4.79
CA THR A 37 2.49 -9.23 -3.72
C THR A 37 3.63 -8.24 -3.84
N ALA A 38 3.86 -7.44 -2.80
CA ALA A 38 4.85 -6.37 -2.86
C ALA A 38 5.65 -6.23 -1.58
N LEU A 39 6.91 -5.82 -1.74
CA LEU A 39 7.76 -5.35 -0.66
C LEU A 39 7.68 -3.83 -0.60
N CYS A 40 7.31 -3.29 0.57
CA CYS A 40 7.18 -1.87 0.83
C CYS A 40 8.31 -1.42 1.78
N ARG A 41 9.22 -0.56 1.29
CA ARG A 41 10.29 0.04 2.11
C ARG A 41 9.96 1.50 2.41
N GLY A 42 10.16 1.91 3.67
CA GLY A 42 9.83 3.25 4.15
C GLY A 42 8.35 3.45 4.53
N CYS A 43 7.55 2.38 4.57
CA CYS A 43 6.08 2.48 4.66
C CYS A 43 5.52 2.40 6.09
N THR A 44 6.37 2.11 7.09
CA THR A 44 5.95 1.95 8.49
C THR A 44 6.14 3.20 9.32
N TYR A 45 6.64 4.27 8.71
CA TYR A 45 6.88 5.57 9.31
C TYR A 45 6.66 6.65 8.23
N TRP A 46 5.88 7.67 8.53
CA TRP A 46 5.69 8.79 7.61
C TRP A 46 5.61 10.10 8.37
N SER A 47 6.10 11.16 7.73
CA SER A 47 6.00 12.53 8.23
C SER A 47 5.21 13.37 7.26
N VAL A 48 4.31 14.19 7.82
CA VAL A 48 3.59 15.25 7.13
C VAL A 48 4.15 16.58 7.58
N GLN A 49 4.40 17.50 6.65
CA GLN A 49 4.87 18.84 7.00
C GLN A 49 3.86 19.52 7.95
N GLY A 50 4.34 19.97 9.11
CA GLY A 50 3.50 20.63 10.11
C GLY A 50 2.71 19.67 11.01
N SER A 51 3.02 18.37 10.98
CA SER A 51 2.50 17.39 11.94
C SER A 51 3.63 16.56 12.53
N ASP A 52 3.39 16.00 13.71
CA ASP A 52 4.29 14.99 14.26
C ASP A 52 4.34 13.77 13.32
N PRO A 53 5.51 13.13 13.18
CA PRO A 53 5.61 11.92 12.40
C PRO A 53 4.80 10.79 13.04
N GLU A 54 4.21 9.95 12.20
CA GLU A 54 3.38 8.83 12.58
C GLU A 54 4.09 7.51 12.21
N SER A 55 3.83 6.45 12.97
CA SER A 55 4.43 5.14 12.73
C SER A 55 3.49 4.00 13.09
N LEU A 56 3.61 2.88 12.38
CA LEU A 56 2.92 1.65 12.76
C LEU A 56 3.59 1.02 13.97
N ASN A 57 2.80 0.51 14.91
CA ASN A 57 3.28 -0.25 16.05
C ASN A 57 3.61 -1.69 15.62
N PRO A 58 4.89 -2.10 15.54
CA PRO A 58 5.25 -3.44 15.11
C PRO A 58 4.96 -4.52 16.17
N ASN A 59 4.60 -4.13 17.40
CA ASN A 59 4.42 -5.02 18.54
C ASN A 59 2.99 -5.04 19.07
N GLY A 60 2.01 -4.58 18.29
CA GLY A 60 0.62 -4.59 18.70
C GLY A 60 -0.34 -4.19 17.59
N GLU A 61 -1.51 -3.71 18.01
CA GLU A 61 -2.59 -3.34 17.09
C GLU A 61 -2.31 -2.05 16.33
N ASN A 62 -2.70 -2.07 15.05
CA ASN A 62 -2.72 -0.92 14.15
C ASN A 62 -4.11 -0.80 13.55
N TYR A 63 -4.64 0.43 13.47
CA TYR A 63 -5.89 0.70 12.78
C TYR A 63 -5.62 0.90 11.29
N LEU A 64 -6.14 0.00 10.47
CA LEU A 64 -5.93 -0.03 9.02
C LEU A 64 -7.24 0.17 8.27
N ALA A 65 -7.11 0.55 7.01
CA ALA A 65 -8.24 0.72 6.10
C ALA A 65 -7.92 0.18 4.70
N ASN A 66 -8.98 -0.09 3.94
CA ASN A 66 -8.89 -0.32 2.51
C ASN A 66 -9.95 0.51 1.78
N ALA A 67 -9.72 0.72 0.49
CA ALA A 67 -10.64 1.36 -0.42
C ALA A 67 -10.61 0.60 -1.76
N TYR A 68 -11.78 0.47 -2.41
CA TYR A 68 -11.87 -0.19 -3.71
C TYR A 68 -12.83 0.51 -4.67
N SER A 69 -12.62 0.29 -5.96
CA SER A 69 -13.46 0.77 -7.05
C SER A 69 -13.45 -0.24 -8.19
N THR A 70 -14.59 -0.40 -8.87
CA THR A 70 -14.69 -1.12 -10.15
C THR A 70 -14.55 -0.17 -11.35
N VAL A 71 -14.40 1.14 -11.11
CA VAL A 71 -14.13 2.13 -12.15
C VAL A 71 -12.61 2.24 -12.34
N PRO A 72 -12.09 2.04 -13.56
CA PRO A 72 -10.67 2.19 -13.84
C PRO A 72 -10.16 3.61 -13.53
N VAL A 73 -8.85 3.70 -13.29
CA VAL A 73 -8.13 4.99 -13.29
C VAL A 73 -8.05 5.57 -14.70
N ASP A 74 -7.76 6.86 -14.85
CA ASP A 74 -7.79 7.55 -16.14
C ASP A 74 -6.70 7.06 -17.11
N TYR A 75 -5.51 6.75 -16.58
CA TYR A 75 -4.31 6.29 -17.31
C TYR A 75 -3.62 5.15 -16.55
N PRO A 76 -4.01 3.87 -16.78
CA PRO A 76 -3.53 2.71 -16.01
C PRO A 76 -2.01 2.45 -16.09
N GLU A 77 -1.35 2.97 -17.12
CA GLU A 77 0.09 2.89 -17.37
C GLU A 77 0.90 4.00 -16.68
N GLU A 78 0.23 4.95 -16.03
CA GLU A 78 0.88 6.09 -15.36
C GLU A 78 0.72 6.01 -13.84
N GLU A 79 1.84 5.98 -13.10
CA GLU A 79 1.80 5.97 -11.62
C GLU A 79 1.15 7.21 -11.03
N GLN A 80 1.14 8.29 -11.80
CA GLN A 80 0.67 9.63 -11.46
C GLN A 80 -0.77 9.91 -11.89
N THR A 81 -1.44 8.91 -12.45
CA THR A 81 -2.80 9.01 -12.96
C THR A 81 -3.82 9.55 -11.93
N THR A 82 -4.92 10.10 -12.44
CA THR A 82 -6.09 10.51 -11.67
C THR A 82 -7.16 9.42 -11.66
N PHE A 83 -8.10 9.53 -10.73
CA PHE A 83 -9.18 8.56 -10.56
C PHE A 83 -10.31 9.15 -9.71
N GLY A 84 -11.52 8.60 -9.89
CA GLY A 84 -12.68 8.95 -9.09
C GLY A 84 -12.59 8.46 -7.64
N ILE A 85 -13.51 8.93 -6.80
CA ILE A 85 -13.64 8.46 -5.42
C ILE A 85 -13.97 6.95 -5.40
N HIS A 86 -13.42 6.25 -4.41
CA HIS A 86 -13.69 4.82 -4.18
C HIS A 86 -15.20 4.55 -3.97
N GLN A 87 -15.66 3.37 -4.40
CA GLN A 87 -17.05 2.95 -4.23
C GLN A 87 -17.33 2.28 -2.88
N GLY A 88 -16.28 1.81 -2.19
CA GLY A 88 -16.40 1.24 -0.86
C GLY A 88 -15.11 1.36 -0.07
N THR A 89 -15.25 1.37 1.25
CA THR A 89 -14.15 1.38 2.21
C THR A 89 -14.44 0.41 3.35
N SER A 90 -13.38 -0.02 4.03
CA SER A 90 -13.47 -0.83 5.25
C SER A 90 -12.33 -0.47 6.19
N HIS A 91 -12.53 -0.72 7.48
CA HIS A 91 -11.56 -0.47 8.54
C HIS A 91 -11.48 -1.65 9.50
N TRP A 92 -10.30 -1.89 10.07
CA TRP A 92 -10.10 -2.94 11.06
C TRP A 92 -8.87 -2.66 11.93
N TYR A 93 -8.81 -3.31 13.09
CA TYR A 93 -7.59 -3.40 13.88
C TYR A 93 -6.81 -4.67 13.47
N HIS A 94 -5.50 -4.53 13.27
CA HIS A 94 -4.61 -5.64 12.92
C HIS A 94 -3.43 -5.70 13.88
N ASP A 95 -3.24 -6.85 14.55
CA ASP A 95 -2.11 -7.07 15.44
C ASP A 95 -0.85 -7.48 14.65
N PHE A 96 0.12 -6.57 14.59
CA PHE A 96 1.36 -6.78 13.87
C PHE A 96 2.34 -7.66 14.65
N ALA A 97 2.15 -7.85 15.96
CA ALA A 97 2.98 -8.78 16.72
C ALA A 97 2.84 -10.22 16.20
N LEU A 98 1.63 -10.60 15.78
CA LEU A 98 1.32 -11.92 15.21
C LEU A 98 1.67 -12.04 13.72
N ALA A 99 1.88 -10.92 13.02
CA ALA A 99 2.17 -10.90 11.58
C ALA A 99 3.67 -11.05 11.26
N LYS A 100 4.55 -11.06 12.27
CA LYS A 100 5.99 -11.21 12.06
C LYS A 100 6.35 -12.62 11.61
N GLN A 101 7.30 -12.69 10.68
CA GLN A 101 7.84 -13.96 10.21
C GLN A 101 9.36 -13.97 10.30
N ALA A 102 9.93 -15.00 10.92
CA ALA A 102 11.38 -15.16 11.08
C ALA A 102 12.10 -15.31 9.72
N GLY A 103 11.44 -15.92 8.74
CA GLY A 103 11.92 -16.05 7.35
C GLY A 103 11.58 -14.88 6.43
N PHE A 104 11.17 -13.71 6.95
CA PHE A 104 10.72 -12.59 6.11
C PHE A 104 11.75 -12.19 5.04
N GLU A 105 13.05 -12.19 5.37
CA GLU A 105 14.10 -11.85 4.40
C GLU A 105 14.14 -12.80 3.19
N GLN A 106 13.79 -14.07 3.38
CA GLN A 106 13.69 -15.02 2.27
C GLN A 106 12.51 -14.67 1.35
N TRP A 107 11.38 -14.23 1.92
CA TRP A 107 10.21 -13.79 1.17
C TRP A 107 10.45 -12.45 0.47
N ALA A 108 11.15 -11.53 1.14
CA ALA A 108 11.51 -10.22 0.61
C ALA A 108 12.61 -10.31 -0.46
N GLY A 109 13.48 -11.33 -0.40
CA GLY A 109 14.58 -11.58 -1.32
C GLY A 109 14.21 -12.41 -2.56
N SER A 110 13.09 -13.13 -2.57
CA SER A 110 12.66 -13.98 -3.71
C SER A 110 12.06 -13.20 -4.90
N GLY A 111 12.36 -11.91 -5.02
CA GLY A 111 11.99 -11.04 -6.15
C GLY A 111 12.82 -11.25 -7.43
N GLY A 112 13.54 -12.37 -7.55
CA GLY A 112 14.31 -12.73 -8.73
C GLY A 112 14.37 -14.24 -8.92
N GLY A 113 13.44 -14.77 -9.71
CA GLY A 113 13.38 -16.15 -10.17
C GLY A 113 12.65 -16.20 -11.50
#